data_AF-A0A7K1RDK8-F1
#
_entry.id   AF-A0A7K1RDK8-F1
#
_cell.length_a   1.000
_cell.length_b   1.000
_cell.length_c   1.000
_cell.angle_alpha   90.00
_cell.angle_beta   90.00
_cell.angle_gamma   90.00
#
_symmetry.space_group_name_H-M   'P 1'
#
loop_
_entity.id
_entity.type
_entity.pdbx_description
1 polymer ?
#
loop_
_entity_poly.entity_id
_entity_poly.type
_entity_poly.pdbx_seq_one_letter_code
_entity_poly.pdbx_strand_id
1 'polypeptide(L)'
;MQKADAISVNVFRATKPDFPFQAFLEKLSGQFRFSVVDDAHYKPCDVAVFFGSFGLTSTPVHAFRTAIAAQHKGPLLTVETGFWGRETIKRSFNWYHNLLGHRRAFYKFRHSFYRIALDGSLPGDADFCNTNSPPDRWEKQSAALNIRLKPYRSAGEHVVIIGQIPGDAAMRGMDVCQWLGATARSVRRLTDRPIVVRPHPGMKNEDFATLQVELATVPNLRISDLGSLSTVDELERAHCTICYSSSFSLDSLLAGVPVITLSRFNIAAPICSRRIEDVAEPPLPEREQLFYNIAYAHWTPEEIRSGEVWARFAPILARRCIGGSRPSRSHAANSLLPGFQLQGL
;
A
#
# COMPACT_ATOMS: atom_id res chain seq x y z
N MET A 1 35.12 26.64 13.29
CA MET A 1 34.08 25.73 12.76
C MET A 1 32.82 26.54 12.51
N GLN A 2 32.46 26.79 11.25
CA GLN A 2 31.12 27.31 10.94
C GLN A 2 30.10 26.27 11.39
N LYS A 3 29.13 26.69 12.20
CA LYS A 3 27.99 25.87 12.58
C LYS A 3 27.25 25.56 11.27
N ALA A 4 27.19 24.30 10.83
CA ALA A 4 26.41 23.95 9.66
C ALA A 4 24.97 24.44 9.87
N ASP A 5 24.40 25.11 8.87
CA ASP A 5 23.03 25.58 8.95
C ASP A 5 22.09 24.41 9.22
N ALA A 6 21.09 24.63 10.10
CA ALA A 6 20.11 23.61 10.43
C ALA A 6 19.30 23.23 9.18
N ILE A 7 19.10 21.93 8.97
CA ILE A 7 18.36 21.38 7.83
C ILE A 7 16.90 21.84 7.96
N SER A 8 16.40 22.57 6.97
CA SER A 8 15.03 23.05 6.93
C SER A 8 14.06 21.95 6.53
N VAL A 9 13.02 21.75 7.33
CA VAL A 9 12.00 20.71 7.12
C VAL A 9 10.63 21.35 7.04
N ASN A 10 9.97 21.23 5.88
CA ASN A 10 8.57 21.64 5.75
C ASN A 10 7.65 20.44 5.90
N VAL A 11 6.69 20.56 6.80
CA VAL A 11 5.62 19.60 7.01
C VAL A 11 4.34 20.11 6.33
N PHE A 12 4.00 19.51 5.18
CA PHE A 12 2.89 19.94 4.33
C PHE A 12 1.55 19.38 4.82
N ARG A 13 1.00 19.99 5.88
CA ARG A 13 -0.26 19.57 6.53
C ARG A 13 -1.46 19.60 5.58
N ALA A 14 -1.48 20.52 4.62
CA ALA A 14 -2.51 20.60 3.58
C ALA A 14 -2.69 19.29 2.77
N THR A 15 -1.70 18.38 2.77
CA THR A 15 -1.82 17.07 2.11
C THR A 15 -2.74 16.09 2.83
N LYS A 16 -2.96 16.27 4.15
CA LYS A 16 -3.94 15.52 4.95
C LYS A 16 -4.24 16.27 6.27
N PRO A 17 -5.21 17.20 6.29
CA PRO A 17 -5.47 18.05 7.47
C PRO A 17 -5.75 17.28 8.76
N ASP A 18 -6.46 16.15 8.68
CA ASP A 18 -6.81 15.35 9.87
C ASP A 18 -5.66 14.48 10.41
N PHE A 19 -4.52 14.40 9.71
CA PHE A 19 -3.37 13.65 10.19
C PHE A 19 -2.58 14.52 11.20
N PRO A 20 -2.20 14.00 12.38
CA PRO A 20 -1.56 14.77 13.45
C PRO A 20 -0.08 15.06 13.16
N PHE A 21 0.19 15.86 12.13
CA PHE A 21 1.55 16.28 11.75
C PHE A 21 2.32 16.95 12.88
N GLN A 22 1.63 17.55 13.86
CA GLN A 22 2.26 18.14 15.05
C GLN A 22 3.13 17.14 15.81
N ALA A 23 2.82 15.84 15.77
CA ALA A 23 3.62 14.81 16.42
C ALA A 23 5.09 14.82 15.93
N PHE A 24 5.35 15.16 14.66
CA PHE A 24 6.71 15.30 14.14
C PHE A 24 7.49 16.47 14.76
N LEU A 25 6.80 17.40 15.42
CA LEU A 25 7.36 18.64 15.95
C LEU A 25 7.54 18.63 17.48
N GLU A 26 7.04 17.61 18.18
CA GLU A 26 7.04 17.58 19.65
C GLU A 26 8.43 17.32 20.24
N LYS A 27 9.25 16.47 19.59
CA LYS A 27 10.63 16.21 20.00
C LYS A 27 11.61 16.56 18.90
N LEU A 28 12.10 17.80 18.97
CA LEU A 28 12.99 18.37 17.94
C LEU A 28 14.44 17.95 18.17
N SER A 29 15.10 17.49 17.10
CA SER A 29 16.55 17.42 17.06
C SER A 29 17.11 18.80 16.69
N GLY A 30 18.13 19.27 17.40
CA GLY A 30 18.78 20.57 17.13
C GLY A 30 19.42 20.68 15.73
N GLN A 31 19.45 19.58 14.97
CA GLN A 31 19.89 19.54 13.59
C GLN A 31 18.84 20.07 12.58
N PHE A 32 17.56 20.08 12.94
CA PHE A 32 16.47 20.44 12.01
C PHE A 32 15.75 21.71 12.44
N ARG A 33 15.36 22.54 11.47
CA ARG A 33 14.46 23.67 11.65
C ARG A 33 13.15 23.37 10.94
N PHE A 34 12.06 23.27 11.69
CA PHE A 34 10.76 22.85 11.17
C PHE A 34 9.85 24.03 10.82
N SER A 35 8.98 23.82 9.84
CA SER A 35 7.88 24.73 9.51
C SER A 35 6.66 23.93 9.05
N VAL A 36 5.45 24.41 9.40
CA VAL A 36 4.19 23.80 8.96
C VAL A 36 3.66 24.58 7.76
N VAL A 37 3.22 23.86 6.72
CA VAL A 37 2.64 24.45 5.50
C VAL A 37 1.18 24.03 5.40
N ASP A 38 0.30 25.01 5.58
CA ASP A 38 -1.16 24.86 5.64
C ASP A 38 -1.90 25.23 4.37
N ASP A 39 -1.26 26.05 3.55
CA ASP A 39 -1.75 26.36 2.23
C ASP A 39 -1.34 25.28 1.22
N ALA A 40 -2.14 25.10 0.17
CA ALA A 40 -1.91 24.10 -0.87
C ALA A 40 -0.86 24.55 -1.91
N HIS A 41 0.22 25.20 -1.48
CA HIS A 41 1.33 25.63 -2.32
C HIS A 41 2.67 25.09 -1.84
N TYR A 42 3.54 24.79 -2.79
CA TYR A 42 4.87 24.32 -2.48
C TYR A 42 5.72 25.45 -1.89
N LYS A 43 6.48 25.14 -0.83
CA LYS A 43 7.44 26.03 -0.20
C LYS A 43 8.82 25.35 -0.16
N PRO A 44 9.89 26.01 -0.65
CA PRO A 44 11.24 25.46 -0.60
C PRO A 44 11.70 25.09 0.80
N CYS A 45 12.46 24.01 0.89
CA CYS A 45 13.06 23.44 2.10
C CYS A 45 14.09 22.38 1.69
N ASP A 46 14.86 21.88 2.65
CA ASP A 46 15.82 20.79 2.45
C ASP A 46 15.12 19.43 2.49
N VAL A 47 14.12 19.25 3.35
CA VAL A 47 13.32 18.02 3.45
C VAL A 47 11.83 18.36 3.44
N ALA A 48 11.06 17.67 2.58
CA ALA A 48 9.61 17.79 2.53
C ALA A 48 8.93 16.57 3.19
N VAL A 49 8.11 16.81 4.21
CA VAL A 49 7.28 15.78 4.85
C VAL A 49 5.83 15.97 4.41
N PHE A 50 5.19 14.92 3.88
CA PHE A 50 3.78 14.99 3.50
C PHE A 50 3.10 13.63 3.52
N PHE A 51 1.77 13.62 3.54
CA PHE A 51 0.96 12.41 3.58
C PHE A 51 0.41 12.09 2.19
N GLY A 52 0.52 10.83 1.77
CA GLY A 52 -0.06 10.33 0.52
C GLY A 52 0.97 9.98 -0.56
N SER A 53 0.52 9.23 -1.56
CA SER A 53 1.23 9.06 -2.83
C SER A 53 1.13 10.27 -3.75
N PHE A 54 2.03 10.33 -4.72
CA PHE A 54 2.10 11.33 -5.78
C PHE A 54 2.15 10.67 -7.17
N GLY A 55 1.96 11.45 -8.22
CA GLY A 55 1.90 10.99 -9.61
C GLY A 55 0.49 11.00 -10.21
N LEU A 56 -0.54 11.15 -9.37
CA LEU A 56 -1.92 11.39 -9.81
C LEU A 56 -2.25 12.88 -9.74
N THR A 57 -3.18 13.32 -10.57
CA THR A 57 -3.70 14.71 -10.61
C THR A 57 -5.24 14.75 -10.58
N SER A 58 -5.89 13.63 -10.25
CA SER A 58 -7.35 13.47 -10.29
C SER A 58 -8.14 14.28 -9.25
N THR A 59 -7.45 14.83 -8.24
CA THR A 59 -8.05 15.71 -7.22
C THR A 59 -7.09 16.86 -6.90
N PRO A 60 -7.56 17.99 -6.31
CA PRO A 60 -6.67 19.08 -5.91
C PRO A 60 -5.55 18.63 -4.95
N VAL A 61 -5.86 17.74 -4.01
CA VAL A 61 -4.87 17.18 -3.07
C VAL A 61 -3.86 16.29 -3.80
N HIS A 62 -4.30 15.49 -4.77
CA HIS A 62 -3.37 14.71 -5.60
C HIS A 62 -2.44 15.61 -6.42
N ALA A 63 -2.99 16.63 -7.07
CA ALA A 63 -2.21 17.62 -7.82
C ALA A 63 -1.19 18.32 -6.92
N PHE A 64 -1.56 18.67 -5.68
CA PHE A 64 -0.66 19.30 -4.72
C PHE A 64 0.49 18.37 -4.29
N ARG A 65 0.21 17.10 -3.94
CA ARG A 65 1.25 16.11 -3.62
C ARG A 65 2.21 15.91 -4.79
N THR A 66 1.67 15.84 -6.01
CA THR A 66 2.47 15.74 -7.25
C THR A 66 3.31 16.99 -7.49
N ALA A 67 2.77 18.18 -7.19
CA ALA A 67 3.52 19.43 -7.29
C ALA A 67 4.69 19.49 -6.29
N ILE A 68 4.49 19.08 -5.03
CA ILE A 68 5.58 18.95 -4.04
C ILE A 68 6.66 18.01 -4.60
N ALA A 69 6.29 16.82 -5.05
CA ALA A 69 7.24 15.83 -5.54
C ALA A 69 8.00 16.26 -6.81
N ALA A 70 7.37 17.05 -7.69
CA ALA A 70 7.99 17.56 -8.91
C ALA A 70 8.92 18.75 -8.66
N GLN A 71 8.53 19.66 -7.77
CA GLN A 71 9.27 20.91 -7.51
C GLN A 71 10.41 20.71 -6.50
N HIS A 72 10.18 19.93 -5.44
CA HIS A 72 11.15 19.76 -4.35
C HIS A 72 12.40 18.99 -4.80
N LYS A 73 13.58 19.52 -4.46
CA LYS A 73 14.88 18.96 -4.91
C LYS A 73 15.58 18.08 -3.88
N GLY A 74 15.30 18.26 -2.59
CA GLY A 74 15.83 17.45 -1.51
C GLY A 74 15.02 16.17 -1.25
N PRO A 75 15.29 15.42 -0.17
CA PRO A 75 14.56 14.20 0.17
C PRO A 75 13.08 14.44 0.48
N LEU A 76 12.22 13.54 0.01
CA LEU A 76 10.83 13.46 0.48
C LEU A 76 10.73 12.44 1.61
N LEU A 77 10.10 12.79 2.72
CA LEU A 77 9.66 11.84 3.73
C LEU A 77 8.15 11.71 3.62
N THR A 78 7.69 10.63 2.98
CA THR A 78 6.25 10.43 2.75
C THR A 78 5.66 9.61 3.89
N VAL A 79 4.42 9.94 4.24
CA VAL A 79 3.62 9.24 5.24
C VAL A 79 2.42 8.60 4.54
N GLU A 80 2.11 7.36 4.88
CA GLU A 80 0.92 6.67 4.37
C GLU A 80 0.29 5.80 5.46
N THR A 81 -0.94 5.37 5.26
CA THR A 81 -1.60 4.40 6.14
C THR A 81 -0.82 3.07 6.24
N GLY A 82 -0.73 2.51 7.44
CA GLY A 82 -0.16 1.19 7.70
C GLY A 82 -0.79 0.07 6.86
N PHE A 83 -0.04 -0.99 6.57
CA PHE A 83 -0.55 -2.21 5.96
C PHE A 83 -1.42 -3.01 6.94
N TRP A 84 -1.07 -3.02 8.23
CA TRP A 84 -1.84 -3.69 9.30
C TRP A 84 -2.22 -2.72 10.43
N GLY A 85 -3.01 -3.21 11.39
CA GLY A 85 -3.57 -2.40 12.48
C GLY A 85 -4.64 -1.42 11.97
N ARG A 86 -5.47 -1.89 11.01
CA ARG A 86 -6.64 -1.17 10.50
C ARG A 86 -7.88 -1.71 11.21
N GLU A 87 -8.51 -0.89 12.02
CA GLU A 87 -9.81 -1.21 12.60
C GLU A 87 -10.90 -0.63 11.71
N THR A 88 -11.85 -1.49 11.32
CA THR A 88 -13.01 -1.07 10.54
C THR A 88 -14.18 -0.82 11.47
N ILE A 89 -14.59 0.44 11.59
CA ILE A 89 -15.74 0.84 12.41
C ILE A 89 -16.93 1.01 11.47
N LYS A 90 -17.95 0.16 11.63
CA LYS A 90 -19.26 0.37 11.00
C LYS A 90 -19.85 1.68 11.52
N ARG A 91 -20.15 2.62 10.62
CA ARG A 91 -20.96 3.79 10.95
C ARG A 91 -22.39 3.32 11.22
N SER A 92 -23.08 4.00 12.14
CA SER A 92 -24.47 3.71 12.47
C SER A 92 -25.34 3.69 11.20
N PHE A 93 -26.32 2.78 11.17
CA PHE A 93 -27.26 2.60 10.07
C PHE A 93 -27.83 3.93 9.58
N ASN A 94 -27.47 4.35 8.36
CA ASN A 94 -28.08 5.50 7.71
C ASN A 94 -28.83 5.01 6.48
N TRP A 95 -30.14 4.81 6.65
CA TRP A 95 -31.05 4.32 5.61
C TRP A 95 -30.94 5.14 4.32
N TYR A 96 -30.61 6.42 4.42
CA TYR A 96 -30.44 7.34 3.29
C TYR A 96 -29.26 6.94 2.38
N HIS A 97 -28.15 6.46 2.94
CA HIS A 97 -27.00 6.01 2.14
C HIS A 97 -27.24 4.67 1.46
N ASN A 98 -28.07 3.80 2.05
CA ASN A 98 -28.49 2.54 1.42
C ASN A 98 -29.42 2.84 0.23
N LEU A 99 -30.35 3.77 0.40
CA LEU A 99 -31.29 4.19 -0.64
C LEU A 99 -30.59 4.83 -1.85
N LEU A 100 -29.49 5.57 -1.61
CA LEU A 100 -28.67 6.20 -2.64
C LEU A 100 -27.55 5.30 -3.19
N GLY A 101 -27.45 4.04 -2.75
CA GLY A 101 -26.42 3.10 -3.21
C GLY A 101 -24.98 3.50 -2.87
N HIS A 102 -24.79 4.42 -1.92
CA HIS A 102 -23.47 4.95 -1.53
C HIS A 102 -22.75 4.01 -0.55
N ARG A 103 -22.22 2.90 -1.08
CA ARG A 103 -21.55 1.83 -0.30
C ARG A 103 -20.29 2.29 0.46
N ARG A 104 -19.63 3.38 0.02
CA ARG A 104 -18.44 3.97 0.68
C ARG A 104 -18.75 4.65 2.02
N ALA A 105 -20.01 5.01 2.29
CA ALA A 105 -20.37 5.84 3.44
C ALA A 105 -20.47 5.06 4.77
N PHE A 106 -20.38 3.72 4.75
CA PHE A 106 -20.69 2.86 5.89
C PHE A 106 -19.54 2.57 6.84
N TYR A 107 -18.30 2.96 6.52
CA TYR A 107 -17.12 2.56 7.30
C TYR A 107 -16.18 3.72 7.60
N LYS A 108 -15.72 3.79 8.85
CA LYS A 108 -14.61 4.64 9.29
C LYS A 108 -13.44 3.73 9.65
N PHE A 109 -12.25 4.05 9.14
CA PHE A 109 -11.04 3.30 9.48
C PHE A 109 -10.27 4.03 10.58
N ARG A 110 -9.88 3.31 11.64
CA ARG A 110 -8.84 3.77 12.57
C ARG A 110 -7.54 3.06 12.20
N HIS A 111 -6.47 3.84 12.15
CA HIS A 111 -5.13 3.34 11.82
C HIS A 111 -4.24 3.46 13.05
N SER A 112 -3.73 2.33 13.52
CA SER A 112 -2.78 2.29 14.64
C SER A 112 -1.33 2.54 14.20
N PHE A 113 -1.06 2.34 12.91
CA PHE A 113 0.27 2.49 12.31
C PHE A 113 0.23 3.33 11.04
N TYR A 114 1.32 4.07 10.82
CA TYR A 114 1.61 4.81 9.61
C TYR A 114 2.93 4.29 9.03
N ARG A 115 2.98 4.17 7.70
CA ARG A 115 4.23 3.89 6.99
C ARG A 115 4.94 5.18 6.70
N ILE A 116 6.25 5.18 6.91
CA ILE A 116 7.10 6.32 6.60
C ILE A 116 8.25 5.84 5.73
N ALA A 117 8.49 6.55 4.62
CA ALA A 117 9.49 6.16 3.65
C ALA A 117 10.10 7.37 2.92
N LEU A 118 11.27 7.16 2.34
CA LEU A 118 11.95 8.15 1.51
C LEU A 118 11.50 8.08 0.06
N ASP A 119 11.28 9.25 -0.54
CA ASP A 119 11.13 9.50 -1.98
C ASP A 119 9.99 8.72 -2.70
N GLY A 120 9.09 8.11 -1.95
CA GLY A 120 7.90 7.41 -2.43
C GLY A 120 7.08 6.88 -1.25
N SER A 121 5.84 6.46 -1.49
CA SER A 121 4.95 5.87 -0.46
C SER A 121 4.46 4.44 -0.78
N LEU A 122 4.72 3.98 -2.00
CA LEU A 122 4.32 2.67 -2.51
C LEU A 122 5.54 1.73 -2.63
N PRO A 123 5.35 0.42 -2.43
CA PRO A 123 6.41 -0.55 -2.66
C PRO A 123 6.98 -0.45 -4.08
N GLY A 124 8.30 -0.58 -4.20
CA GLY A 124 9.03 -0.47 -5.45
C GLY A 124 9.38 0.96 -5.90
N ASP A 125 8.78 2.00 -5.30
CA ASP A 125 9.21 3.41 -5.45
C ASP A 125 9.83 3.98 -4.18
N ALA A 126 9.35 3.53 -3.03
CA ALA A 126 9.72 4.04 -1.72
C ALA A 126 10.91 3.29 -1.14
N ASP A 127 11.83 4.03 -0.50
CA ASP A 127 12.87 3.47 0.35
C ASP A 127 12.43 3.57 1.82
N PHE A 128 11.96 2.44 2.37
CA PHE A 128 11.55 2.33 3.77
C PHE A 128 12.75 2.22 4.73
N CYS A 129 13.98 2.12 4.21
CA CYS A 129 15.22 1.94 4.97
C CYS A 129 15.13 0.77 5.96
N ASN A 130 14.56 -0.35 5.54
CA ASN A 130 14.13 -1.45 6.41
C ASN A 130 14.66 -2.84 5.99
N THR A 131 15.58 -2.92 5.03
CA THR A 131 16.19 -4.18 4.61
C THR A 131 16.94 -4.85 5.76
N ASN A 132 16.81 -6.17 5.89
CA ASN A 132 17.46 -7.00 6.92
C ASN A 132 17.25 -6.48 8.35
N SER A 133 16.04 -6.02 8.64
CA SER A 133 15.70 -5.54 9.98
C SER A 133 15.60 -6.69 11.00
N PRO A 134 15.95 -6.46 12.27
CA PRO A 134 15.79 -7.47 13.33
C PRO A 134 14.30 -7.72 13.67
N PRO A 135 13.99 -8.82 14.39
CA PRO A 135 12.61 -9.25 14.64
C PRO A 135 11.87 -8.43 15.71
N ASP A 136 12.55 -7.64 16.53
CA ASP A 136 12.03 -6.95 17.72
C ASP A 136 10.77 -6.09 17.46
N ARG A 137 10.75 -5.27 16.39
CA ARG A 137 9.54 -4.48 16.05
C ARG A 137 8.40 -5.37 15.60
N TRP A 138 8.69 -6.46 14.87
CA TRP A 138 7.66 -7.42 14.48
C TRP A 138 7.09 -8.13 15.70
N GLU A 139 7.92 -8.58 16.64
CA GLU A 139 7.47 -9.21 17.88
C GLU A 139 6.56 -8.27 18.69
N LYS A 140 6.98 -7.01 18.88
CA LYS A 140 6.18 -5.98 19.56
C LYS A 140 4.84 -5.73 18.86
N GLN A 141 4.86 -5.47 17.54
CA GLN A 141 3.64 -5.16 16.78
C GLN A 141 2.71 -6.37 16.67
N SER A 142 3.26 -7.56 16.46
CA SER A 142 2.49 -8.79 16.33
C SER A 142 1.80 -9.17 17.63
N ALA A 143 2.48 -9.00 18.78
CA ALA A 143 1.87 -9.15 20.09
C ALA A 143 0.77 -8.12 20.34
N ALA A 144 1.03 -6.84 20.05
CA ALA A 144 0.05 -5.77 20.26
C ALA A 144 -1.22 -5.90 19.40
N LEU A 145 -1.08 -6.41 18.18
CA LEU A 145 -2.21 -6.63 17.25
C LEU A 145 -2.81 -8.03 17.31
N ASN A 146 -2.24 -8.92 18.14
CA ASN A 146 -2.57 -10.35 18.16
C ASN A 146 -2.56 -10.99 16.76
N ILE A 147 -1.56 -10.64 15.94
CA ILE A 147 -1.31 -11.26 14.63
C ILE A 147 -0.18 -12.27 14.77
N ARG A 148 -0.27 -13.35 14.00
CA ARG A 148 0.69 -14.45 14.01
C ARG A 148 0.89 -14.95 12.59
N LEU A 149 2.10 -15.42 12.31
CA LEU A 149 2.41 -16.10 11.06
C LEU A 149 1.93 -17.56 11.19
N LYS A 150 0.76 -17.88 10.62
CA LYS A 150 0.24 -19.25 10.65
C LYS A 150 1.09 -20.15 9.74
N PRO A 151 1.35 -21.42 10.07
CA PRO A 151 2.03 -22.35 9.17
C PRO A 151 1.40 -22.35 7.77
N TYR A 152 2.20 -22.56 6.74
CA TYR A 152 1.66 -22.74 5.39
C TYR A 152 0.67 -23.90 5.35
N ARG A 153 -0.40 -23.73 4.58
CA ARG A 153 -1.31 -24.83 4.26
C ARG A 153 -0.74 -25.67 3.14
N SER A 154 -0.85 -26.99 3.28
CA SER A 154 -0.43 -27.96 2.28
C SER A 154 -1.48 -28.19 1.18
N ALA A 155 -2.73 -27.78 1.41
CA ALA A 155 -3.82 -27.96 0.46
C ALA A 155 -4.86 -26.83 0.55
N GLY A 156 -5.60 -26.64 -0.54
CA GLY A 156 -6.73 -25.72 -0.63
C GLY A 156 -7.61 -26.02 -1.85
N GLU A 157 -8.81 -25.47 -1.82
CA GLU A 157 -9.92 -25.82 -2.71
C GLU A 157 -10.07 -24.83 -3.85
N HIS A 158 -9.87 -23.53 -3.61
CA HIS A 158 -10.12 -22.47 -4.58
C HIS A 158 -8.96 -21.48 -4.72
N VAL A 159 -8.88 -20.81 -5.87
CA VAL A 159 -7.95 -19.71 -6.12
C VAL A 159 -8.66 -18.39 -5.85
N VAL A 160 -8.04 -17.49 -5.07
CA VAL A 160 -8.60 -16.16 -4.79
C VAL A 160 -7.85 -15.09 -5.58
N ILE A 161 -8.55 -14.31 -6.42
CA ILE A 161 -7.98 -13.18 -7.15
C ILE A 161 -8.42 -11.88 -6.47
N ILE A 162 -7.46 -11.07 -6.04
CA ILE A 162 -7.73 -9.88 -5.24
C ILE A 162 -7.82 -8.63 -6.10
N GLY A 163 -9.01 -8.03 -6.12
CA GLY A 163 -9.29 -6.74 -6.75
C GLY A 163 -8.82 -5.55 -5.92
N GLN A 164 -8.61 -4.43 -6.61
CA GLN A 164 -8.23 -3.13 -6.05
C GLN A 164 -9.21 -2.05 -6.52
N ILE A 165 -9.07 -0.82 -6.03
CA ILE A 165 -9.94 0.29 -6.46
C ILE A 165 -9.47 0.75 -7.85
N PRO A 166 -10.35 0.83 -8.86
CA PRO A 166 -10.03 1.45 -10.15
C PRO A 166 -9.52 2.88 -9.98
N GLY A 167 -8.42 3.20 -10.66
CA GLY A 167 -7.75 4.51 -10.56
C GLY A 167 -6.90 4.72 -9.29
N ASP A 168 -6.74 3.72 -8.43
CA ASP A 168 -5.81 3.79 -7.30
C ASP A 168 -4.36 3.94 -7.78
N ALA A 169 -3.54 4.72 -7.07
CA ALA A 169 -2.14 4.91 -7.41
C ALA A 169 -1.34 3.59 -7.47
N ALA A 170 -1.69 2.62 -6.62
CA ALA A 170 -1.07 1.30 -6.60
C ALA A 170 -1.38 0.49 -7.87
N MET A 171 -2.43 0.84 -8.64
CA MET A 171 -2.74 0.20 -9.92
C MET A 171 -1.85 0.70 -11.07
N ARG A 172 -1.11 1.80 -10.91
CA ARG A 172 -0.19 2.31 -11.95
C ARG A 172 -0.85 2.53 -13.31
N GLY A 173 -2.11 2.96 -13.32
CA GLY A 173 -2.87 3.20 -14.55
C GLY A 173 -3.45 1.94 -15.20
N MET A 174 -3.29 0.76 -14.59
CA MET A 174 -3.91 -0.48 -15.06
C MET A 174 -5.43 -0.44 -14.90
N ASP A 175 -6.14 -0.89 -15.94
CA ASP A 175 -7.57 -1.18 -15.86
C ASP A 175 -7.80 -2.41 -14.98
N VAL A 176 -8.41 -2.18 -13.81
CA VAL A 176 -8.65 -3.23 -12.81
C VAL A 176 -9.61 -4.30 -13.33
N CYS A 177 -10.67 -3.91 -14.03
CA CYS A 177 -11.71 -4.83 -14.48
C CYS A 177 -11.16 -5.75 -15.56
N GLN A 178 -10.47 -5.17 -16.54
CA GLN A 178 -9.80 -5.94 -17.59
C GLN A 178 -8.72 -6.85 -17.01
N TRP A 179 -7.92 -6.36 -16.05
CA TRP A 179 -6.89 -7.17 -15.39
C TRP A 179 -7.49 -8.37 -14.65
N LEU A 180 -8.57 -8.16 -13.89
CA LEU A 180 -9.27 -9.24 -13.18
C LEU A 180 -9.81 -10.29 -14.15
N GLY A 181 -10.48 -9.85 -15.24
CA GLY A 181 -10.99 -10.75 -16.27
C GLY A 181 -9.89 -11.56 -16.96
N ALA A 182 -8.81 -10.91 -17.39
CA ALA A 182 -7.67 -11.56 -18.03
C ALA A 182 -6.96 -12.55 -17.09
N THR A 183 -6.79 -12.17 -15.83
CA THR A 183 -6.18 -13.03 -14.80
C THR A 183 -7.06 -14.25 -14.53
N ALA A 184 -8.38 -14.08 -14.37
CA ALA A 184 -9.32 -15.18 -14.15
C ALA A 184 -9.34 -16.16 -15.32
N ARG A 185 -9.37 -15.67 -16.56
CA ARG A 185 -9.26 -16.51 -17.77
C ARG A 185 -7.95 -17.29 -17.81
N SER A 186 -6.83 -16.65 -17.47
CA SER A 186 -5.52 -17.29 -17.44
C SER A 186 -5.43 -18.39 -16.37
N VAL A 187 -5.88 -18.11 -15.15
CA VAL A 187 -5.98 -19.10 -14.07
C VAL A 187 -6.84 -20.28 -14.50
N ARG A 188 -7.99 -20.02 -15.15
CA ARG A 188 -8.89 -21.09 -15.57
C ARG A 188 -8.25 -22.07 -16.54
N ARG A 189 -7.31 -21.62 -17.39
CA ARG A 189 -6.56 -22.49 -18.30
C ARG A 189 -5.52 -23.38 -17.61
N LEU A 190 -5.15 -23.06 -16.37
CA LEU A 190 -4.03 -23.68 -15.65
C LEU A 190 -4.47 -24.63 -14.53
N THR A 191 -5.74 -24.62 -14.15
CA THR A 191 -6.30 -25.45 -13.09
C THR A 191 -7.81 -25.59 -13.29
N ASP A 192 -8.46 -26.56 -12.63
CA ASP A 192 -9.92 -26.72 -12.57
C ASP A 192 -10.55 -26.24 -11.26
N ARG A 193 -9.72 -25.85 -10.28
CA ARG A 193 -10.16 -25.35 -8.97
C ARG A 193 -11.17 -24.20 -9.11
N PRO A 194 -12.21 -24.11 -8.27
CA PRO A 194 -13.07 -22.93 -8.25
C PRO A 194 -12.26 -21.63 -8.12
N ILE A 195 -12.70 -20.59 -8.83
CA ILE A 195 -12.08 -19.26 -8.76
C ILE A 195 -13.00 -18.34 -7.97
N VAL A 196 -12.41 -17.58 -7.05
CA VAL A 196 -13.09 -16.51 -6.34
C VAL A 196 -12.44 -15.19 -6.69
N VAL A 197 -13.18 -14.30 -7.35
CA VAL A 197 -12.73 -12.92 -7.52
C VAL A 197 -13.27 -12.10 -6.35
N ARG A 198 -12.38 -11.46 -5.61
CA ARG A 198 -12.71 -10.57 -4.50
C ARG A 198 -12.55 -9.11 -4.92
N PRO A 199 -13.61 -8.40 -5.32
CA PRO A 199 -13.50 -6.99 -5.63
C PRO A 199 -13.12 -6.19 -4.38
N HIS A 200 -12.58 -4.98 -4.58
CA HIS A 200 -12.29 -4.11 -3.46
C HIS A 200 -13.59 -3.53 -2.87
N PRO A 201 -13.81 -3.54 -1.54
CA PRO A 201 -15.05 -3.01 -0.94
C PRO A 201 -15.35 -1.54 -1.28
N GLY A 202 -14.30 -0.78 -1.59
CA GLY A 202 -14.36 0.61 -2.02
C GLY A 202 -14.53 0.85 -3.53
N MET A 203 -14.73 -0.21 -4.33
CA MET A 203 -15.04 -0.14 -5.77
C MET A 203 -16.41 0.52 -5.99
N LYS A 204 -16.57 1.30 -7.05
CA LYS A 204 -17.85 1.95 -7.37
C LYS A 204 -18.83 0.95 -8.00
N ASN A 205 -20.12 1.27 -8.00
CA ASN A 205 -21.15 0.37 -8.55
C ASN A 205 -20.97 0.19 -10.07
N GLU A 206 -20.57 1.23 -10.80
CA GLU A 206 -20.38 1.19 -12.25
C GLU A 206 -19.18 0.30 -12.62
N ASP A 207 -18.09 0.43 -11.87
CA ASP A 207 -16.91 -0.42 -12.00
C ASP A 207 -17.25 -1.89 -11.68
N PHE A 208 -18.05 -2.12 -10.64
CA PHE A 208 -18.49 -3.46 -10.26
C PHE A 208 -19.40 -4.10 -11.32
N ALA A 209 -20.33 -3.34 -11.91
CA ALA A 209 -21.14 -3.82 -13.03
C ALA A 209 -20.27 -4.20 -14.24
N THR A 210 -19.25 -3.39 -14.54
CA THR A 210 -18.26 -3.70 -15.59
C THR A 210 -17.50 -4.98 -15.28
N LEU A 211 -17.06 -5.16 -14.03
CA LEU A 211 -16.38 -6.37 -13.58
C LEU A 211 -17.27 -7.62 -13.72
N GLN A 212 -18.57 -7.52 -13.41
CA GLN A 212 -19.50 -8.64 -13.56
C GLN A 212 -19.59 -9.09 -15.02
N VAL A 213 -19.63 -8.15 -15.97
CA VAL A 213 -19.62 -8.45 -17.40
C VAL A 213 -18.30 -9.12 -17.81
N GLU A 214 -17.16 -8.58 -17.39
CA GLU A 214 -15.83 -9.14 -17.68
C GLU A 214 -15.64 -10.60 -17.20
N LEU A 215 -16.31 -10.96 -16.11
CA LEU A 215 -16.18 -12.27 -15.47
C LEU A 215 -17.27 -13.27 -15.86
N ALA A 216 -18.37 -12.83 -16.47
CA ALA A 216 -19.53 -13.67 -16.79
C ALA A 216 -19.18 -14.89 -17.67
N THR A 217 -18.10 -14.80 -18.45
CA THR A 217 -17.68 -15.86 -19.37
C THR A 217 -16.67 -16.84 -18.76
N VAL A 218 -16.27 -16.68 -17.50
CA VAL A 218 -15.26 -17.53 -16.86
C VAL A 218 -15.97 -18.67 -16.10
N PRO A 219 -15.81 -19.95 -16.50
CA PRO A 219 -16.50 -21.05 -15.87
C PRO A 219 -15.97 -21.36 -14.46
N ASN A 220 -16.87 -21.85 -13.59
CA ASN A 220 -16.58 -22.22 -12.19
C ASN A 220 -15.90 -21.08 -11.41
N LEU A 221 -16.43 -19.86 -11.59
CA LEU A 221 -16.01 -18.65 -10.91
C LEU A 221 -17.18 -18.06 -10.11
N ARG A 222 -16.90 -17.57 -8.90
CA ARG A 222 -17.80 -16.68 -8.16
C ARG A 222 -17.13 -15.33 -7.87
N ILE A 223 -17.95 -14.29 -7.77
CA ILE A 223 -17.52 -12.98 -7.29
C ILE A 223 -17.93 -12.90 -5.82
N SER A 224 -17.00 -12.58 -4.91
CA SER A 224 -17.33 -12.38 -3.50
C SER A 224 -18.29 -11.20 -3.32
N ASP A 225 -19.16 -11.27 -2.33
CA ASP A 225 -20.00 -10.12 -1.99
C ASP A 225 -19.14 -8.92 -1.55
N LEU A 226 -19.46 -7.74 -2.08
CA LEU A 226 -18.87 -6.45 -1.67
C LEU A 226 -19.15 -6.14 -0.19
N GLY A 227 -20.20 -6.73 0.40
CA GLY A 227 -20.54 -6.62 1.81
C GLY A 227 -19.68 -7.47 2.75
N SER A 228 -18.98 -8.47 2.22
CA SER A 228 -18.09 -9.31 3.04
C SER A 228 -16.78 -8.59 3.33
N LEU A 229 -16.63 -8.15 4.58
CA LEU A 229 -15.37 -7.65 5.11
C LEU A 229 -14.51 -8.76 5.71
N SER A 230 -15.01 -9.99 5.75
CA SER A 230 -14.30 -11.11 6.35
C SER A 230 -13.17 -11.55 5.43
N THR A 231 -11.95 -11.08 5.73
CA THR A 231 -10.72 -11.64 5.15
C THR A 231 -10.58 -13.14 5.47
N VAL A 232 -11.23 -13.59 6.56
CA VAL A 232 -11.18 -14.98 7.02
C VAL A 232 -11.92 -15.90 6.05
N ASP A 233 -13.13 -15.55 5.63
CA ASP A 233 -13.98 -16.45 4.83
C ASP A 233 -13.37 -16.72 3.45
N GLU A 234 -12.75 -15.70 2.84
CA GLU A 234 -12.17 -15.86 1.49
C GLU A 234 -10.83 -16.59 1.51
N LEU A 235 -10.05 -16.41 2.58
CA LEU A 235 -8.81 -17.15 2.77
C LEU A 235 -9.05 -18.56 3.29
N GLU A 236 -10.17 -18.82 3.96
CA GLU A 236 -10.55 -20.15 4.42
C GLU A 236 -10.51 -21.12 3.23
N ARG A 237 -9.74 -22.20 3.35
CA ARG A 237 -9.54 -23.21 2.30
C ARG A 237 -8.97 -22.69 0.96
N ALA A 238 -8.55 -21.44 0.83
CA ALA A 238 -7.83 -20.96 -0.35
C ALA A 238 -6.56 -21.79 -0.64
N HIS A 239 -6.38 -22.19 -1.90
CA HIS A 239 -5.20 -22.84 -2.45
C HIS A 239 -4.04 -21.84 -2.58
N CYS A 240 -4.32 -20.69 -3.17
CA CYS A 240 -3.42 -19.54 -3.23
C CYS A 240 -4.22 -18.27 -3.47
N THR A 241 -3.54 -17.13 -3.27
CA THR A 241 -4.07 -15.83 -3.69
C THR A 241 -3.24 -15.26 -4.83
N ILE A 242 -3.91 -14.54 -5.72
CA ILE A 242 -3.29 -13.78 -6.80
C ILE A 242 -3.57 -12.31 -6.57
N CYS A 243 -2.50 -11.55 -6.41
CA CYS A 243 -2.54 -10.10 -6.21
C CYS A 243 -1.83 -9.40 -7.37
N TYR A 244 -2.31 -8.22 -7.76
CA TYR A 244 -1.50 -7.30 -8.55
C TYR A 244 -0.47 -6.62 -7.62
N SER A 245 -0.83 -5.48 -7.01
CA SER A 245 0.01 -4.73 -6.06
C SER A 245 -0.61 -4.56 -4.68
N SER A 246 -1.78 -5.16 -4.46
CA SER A 246 -2.51 -5.11 -3.19
C SER A 246 -1.67 -5.62 -2.02
N SER A 247 -1.77 -4.91 -0.88
CA SER A 247 -1.18 -5.35 0.38
C SER A 247 -1.89 -6.55 1.02
N PHE A 248 -3.02 -7.00 0.45
CA PHE A 248 -3.71 -8.23 0.86
C PHE A 248 -2.83 -9.49 0.71
N SER A 249 -1.74 -9.39 -0.07
CA SER A 249 -0.67 -10.39 -0.07
C SER A 249 -0.14 -10.66 1.34
N LEU A 250 -0.03 -9.63 2.20
CA LEU A 250 0.40 -9.79 3.58
C LEU A 250 -0.63 -10.54 4.43
N ASP A 251 -1.92 -10.24 4.27
CA ASP A 251 -2.99 -10.96 4.97
C ASP A 251 -3.00 -12.45 4.59
N SER A 252 -2.77 -12.73 3.30
CA SER A 252 -2.68 -14.10 2.77
C SER A 252 -1.47 -14.84 3.35
N LEU A 253 -0.30 -14.21 3.37
CA LEU A 253 0.91 -14.77 3.97
C LEU A 253 0.75 -14.99 5.48
N LEU A 254 0.14 -14.06 6.23
CA LEU A 254 -0.17 -14.23 7.65
C LEU A 254 -1.09 -15.44 7.89
N ALA A 255 -2.06 -15.67 6.99
CA ALA A 255 -3.01 -16.77 7.06
C ALA A 255 -2.45 -18.13 6.59
N GLY A 256 -1.15 -18.20 6.26
CA GLY A 256 -0.55 -19.43 5.76
C GLY A 256 -0.95 -19.75 4.31
N VAL A 257 -1.40 -18.77 3.53
CA VAL A 257 -1.81 -18.94 2.13
C VAL A 257 -0.68 -18.51 1.20
N PRO A 258 -0.29 -19.36 0.23
CA PRO A 258 0.66 -18.99 -0.81
C PRO A 258 0.16 -17.82 -1.66
N VAL A 259 1.08 -16.98 -2.14
CA VAL A 259 0.74 -15.76 -2.90
C VAL A 259 1.53 -15.69 -4.20
N ILE A 260 0.83 -15.37 -5.28
CA ILE A 260 1.40 -14.98 -6.56
C ILE A 260 1.14 -13.47 -6.74
N THR A 261 2.20 -12.69 -6.92
CA THR A 261 2.14 -11.25 -7.10
C THR A 261 2.48 -10.87 -8.54
N LEU A 262 1.49 -10.55 -9.37
CA LEU A 262 1.70 -10.25 -10.79
C LEU A 262 2.30 -8.85 -11.04
N SER A 263 2.54 -8.07 -9.99
CA SER A 263 3.26 -6.79 -10.06
C SER A 263 4.55 -6.83 -9.26
N ARG A 264 5.65 -6.33 -9.83
CA ARG A 264 6.89 -6.02 -9.10
C ARG A 264 6.70 -4.96 -8.01
N PHE A 265 5.60 -4.21 -8.04
CA PHE A 265 5.26 -3.18 -7.06
C PHE A 265 4.42 -3.73 -5.89
N ASN A 266 4.19 -5.05 -5.81
CA ASN A 266 3.61 -5.65 -4.63
C ASN A 266 4.62 -5.62 -3.47
N ILE A 267 4.17 -5.37 -2.25
CA ILE A 267 5.03 -5.39 -1.06
C ILE A 267 5.68 -6.76 -0.81
N ALA A 268 5.03 -7.86 -1.22
CA ALA A 268 5.54 -9.22 -1.08
C ALA A 268 6.30 -9.73 -2.32
N ALA A 269 6.41 -8.92 -3.39
CA ALA A 269 7.11 -9.29 -4.62
C ALA A 269 8.57 -9.77 -4.44
N PRO A 270 9.34 -9.33 -3.42
CA PRO A 270 10.70 -9.83 -3.22
C PRO A 270 10.79 -11.33 -2.88
N ILE A 271 9.72 -11.94 -2.35
CA ILE A 271 9.72 -13.34 -1.93
C ILE A 271 8.69 -14.19 -2.68
N CYS A 272 7.63 -13.58 -3.22
CA CYS A 272 6.55 -14.27 -3.90
C CYS A 272 6.84 -14.48 -5.39
N SER A 273 6.24 -15.53 -5.96
CA SER A 273 6.27 -15.71 -7.41
C SER A 273 5.55 -14.57 -8.12
N ARG A 274 6.01 -14.26 -9.33
CA ARG A 274 5.39 -13.30 -10.26
C ARG A 274 4.89 -13.97 -11.55
N ARG A 275 4.84 -15.30 -11.55
CA ARG A 275 4.41 -16.14 -12.67
C ARG A 275 3.03 -16.69 -12.38
N ILE A 276 2.10 -16.55 -13.33
CA ILE A 276 0.72 -17.02 -13.14
C ILE A 276 0.63 -18.54 -13.23
N GLU A 277 1.56 -19.17 -13.95
CA GLU A 277 1.68 -20.62 -14.15
C GLU A 277 1.88 -21.37 -12.83
N ASP A 278 2.49 -20.70 -11.85
CA ASP A 278 2.75 -21.25 -10.52
C ASP A 278 1.45 -21.44 -9.71
N VAL A 279 0.29 -21.07 -10.25
CA VAL A 279 -1.03 -21.31 -9.61
C VAL A 279 -1.33 -22.80 -9.40
N ALA A 280 -0.69 -23.70 -10.16
CA ALA A 280 -0.86 -25.14 -10.01
C ALA A 280 -0.15 -25.68 -8.75
N GLU A 281 1.05 -25.16 -8.49
CA GLU A 281 1.93 -25.49 -7.36
C GLU A 281 2.62 -24.20 -6.86
N PRO A 282 1.93 -23.42 -6.02
CA PRO A 282 2.40 -22.09 -5.64
C PRO A 282 3.56 -22.19 -4.65
N PRO A 283 4.67 -21.44 -4.86
CA PRO A 283 5.83 -21.47 -3.96
C PRO A 283 5.50 -21.08 -2.51
N LEU A 284 6.22 -21.70 -1.59
CA LEU A 284 6.12 -21.48 -0.13
C LEU A 284 7.42 -20.84 0.40
N PRO A 285 7.70 -19.57 0.07
CA PRO A 285 8.92 -18.91 0.51
C PRO A 285 8.95 -18.69 2.03
N GLU A 286 10.14 -18.76 2.63
CA GLU A 286 10.39 -18.20 3.96
C GLU A 286 9.99 -16.71 3.97
N ARG A 287 9.29 -16.27 5.02
CA ARG A 287 8.57 -14.98 4.98
C ARG A 287 8.76 -14.13 6.24
N GLU A 288 9.42 -14.66 7.25
CA GLU A 288 9.73 -14.03 8.54
C GLU A 288 10.46 -12.71 8.31
N GLN A 289 11.54 -12.74 7.52
CA GLN A 289 12.34 -11.55 7.24
C GLN A 289 11.54 -10.45 6.51
N LEU A 290 10.56 -10.82 5.67
CA LEU A 290 9.65 -9.84 5.05
C LEU A 290 8.85 -9.10 6.14
N PHE A 291 8.28 -9.83 7.10
CA PHE A 291 7.51 -9.22 8.18
C PHE A 291 8.38 -8.38 9.13
N TYR A 292 9.62 -8.78 9.38
CA TYR A 292 10.58 -7.98 10.16
C TYR A 292 10.86 -6.64 9.47
N ASN A 293 11.15 -6.69 8.16
CA ASN A 293 11.38 -5.48 7.36
C ASN A 293 10.13 -4.59 7.37
N ILE A 294 8.94 -5.14 7.14
CA ILE A 294 7.71 -4.36 7.10
C ILE A 294 7.38 -3.73 8.46
N ALA A 295 7.63 -4.40 9.59
CA ALA A 295 7.44 -3.83 10.91
C ALA A 295 8.34 -2.59 11.14
N TYR A 296 9.53 -2.58 10.54
CA TYR A 296 10.46 -1.45 10.53
C TYR A 296 10.04 -0.29 9.62
N ALA A 297 9.04 -0.48 8.75
CA ALA A 297 8.41 0.59 7.98
C ALA A 297 7.23 1.26 8.72
N HIS A 298 6.70 0.62 9.76
CA HIS A 298 5.50 1.04 10.48
C HIS A 298 5.79 1.75 11.79
N TRP A 299 5.11 2.86 12.01
CA TRP A 299 5.29 3.75 13.17
C TRP A 299 3.93 4.08 13.77
N THR A 300 3.83 3.97 15.09
CA THR A 300 2.66 4.46 15.82
C THR A 300 2.69 5.98 15.94
N PRO A 301 1.54 6.65 16.20
CA PRO A 301 1.53 8.07 16.57
C PRO A 301 2.48 8.41 17.72
N GLU A 302 2.62 7.51 18.70
CA GLU A 302 3.49 7.71 19.85
C GLU A 302 4.97 7.67 19.45
N GLU A 303 5.37 6.75 18.57
CA GLU A 303 6.76 6.70 18.07
C GLU A 303 7.13 7.89 17.17
N ILE A 304 6.13 8.44 16.45
CA ILE A 304 6.31 9.71 15.72
C ILE A 304 6.54 10.84 16.73
N ARG A 305 5.69 10.93 17.75
CA ARG A 305 5.75 11.94 18.82
C ARG A 305 7.05 11.87 19.62
N SER A 306 7.48 10.67 19.99
CA SER A 306 8.66 10.41 20.81
C SER A 306 9.98 10.68 20.09
N GLY A 307 9.92 10.99 18.78
CA GLY A 307 11.07 11.29 17.94
C GLY A 307 11.83 10.06 17.44
N GLU A 308 11.32 8.84 17.63
CA GLU A 308 11.97 7.61 17.14
C GLU A 308 12.10 7.59 15.62
N VAL A 309 11.09 8.12 14.91
CA VAL A 309 11.15 8.31 13.46
C VAL A 309 12.34 9.20 13.10
N TRP A 310 12.51 10.33 13.78
CA TRP A 310 13.63 11.23 13.52
C TRP A 310 14.97 10.58 13.86
N ALA A 311 15.07 9.86 14.97
CA ALA A 311 16.28 9.13 15.33
C ALA A 311 16.74 8.18 14.21
N ARG A 312 15.79 7.54 13.52
CA ARG A 312 16.08 6.66 12.38
C ARG A 312 16.45 7.42 11.11
N PHE A 313 15.64 8.39 10.70
CA PHE A 313 15.78 9.02 9.38
C PHE A 313 16.81 10.16 9.39
N ALA A 314 17.10 10.80 10.53
CA ALA A 314 17.97 11.96 10.60
C ALA A 314 19.38 11.73 10.02
N PRO A 315 20.10 10.63 10.35
CA PRO A 315 21.41 10.38 9.75
C PRO A 315 21.36 10.20 8.23
N ILE A 316 20.26 9.65 7.71
CA ILE A 316 20.05 9.41 6.28
C ILE A 316 19.75 10.74 5.56
N LEU A 317 18.82 11.52 6.12
CA LEU A 317 18.43 12.83 5.60
C LEU A 317 19.62 13.79 5.60
N ALA A 318 20.41 13.82 6.67
CA ALA A 318 21.62 14.64 6.77
C ALA A 318 22.61 14.34 5.63
N ARG A 319 22.89 13.05 5.38
CA ARG A 319 23.77 12.64 4.28
C ARG A 319 23.19 13.01 2.91
N ARG A 320 21.89 12.81 2.68
CA ARG A 320 21.25 13.14 1.40
C ARG A 320 21.16 14.66 1.15
N CYS A 321 21.04 15.49 2.18
CA CYS A 321 21.06 16.94 2.03
C CYS A 321 22.46 17.48 1.71
N ILE A 322 23.52 16.92 2.31
CA ILE A 322 24.91 17.35 2.07
C ILE A 322 25.45 16.85 0.72
N GLY A 323 25.12 15.62 0.33
CA GLY A 323 25.76 14.95 -0.81
C GLY A 323 25.31 15.41 -2.19
N GLY A 324 24.30 16.29 -2.31
CA GLY A 324 23.75 16.75 -3.59
C GLY A 324 23.22 15.63 -4.50
N SER A 325 23.19 14.38 -4.02
CA SER A 325 22.90 13.21 -4.81
C SER A 325 21.40 13.05 -4.97
N ARG A 326 20.96 13.19 -6.22
CA ARG A 326 19.56 13.11 -6.65
C ARG A 326 19.18 11.65 -6.91
N PRO A 327 18.29 11.02 -6.12
CA PRO A 327 17.62 9.83 -6.60
C PRO A 327 16.68 10.24 -7.74
N SER A 328 16.72 9.52 -8.87
CA SER A 328 15.71 9.69 -9.91
C SER A 328 14.37 9.22 -9.37
N ARG A 329 13.45 10.15 -9.07
CA ARG A 329 12.06 9.78 -8.75
C ARG A 329 11.42 9.24 -10.02
N SER A 330 10.88 8.02 -9.97
CA SER A 330 10.07 7.49 -11.05
C SER A 330 8.92 8.48 -11.30
N HIS A 331 9.01 9.23 -12.40
CA HIS A 331 7.90 10.07 -12.84
C HIS A 331 6.81 9.10 -13.32
N ALA A 332 5.77 8.90 -12.52
CA ALA A 332 4.53 8.26 -12.98
C ALA A 332 3.69 9.21 -13.87
N ALA A 333 4.31 10.23 -14.45
CA ALA A 333 3.72 11.07 -15.48
C ALA A 333 4.23 10.56 -16.83
N ASN A 334 3.36 9.90 -17.57
CA ASN A 334 3.53 9.43 -18.94
C ASN A 334 4.51 8.26 -19.14
N SER A 335 4.10 7.07 -18.68
CA SER A 335 4.33 5.87 -19.47
C SER A 335 3.01 5.13 -19.61
N LEU A 336 2.18 5.59 -20.56
CA LEU A 336 1.36 4.65 -21.32
C LEU A 336 2.37 3.66 -21.91
N LEU A 337 2.59 2.53 -21.23
CA LEU A 337 3.26 1.41 -21.89
C LEU A 337 2.31 1.00 -23.03
N PRO A 338 2.73 1.06 -24.30
CA PRO A 338 2.00 0.40 -25.35
C PRO A 338 2.07 -1.09 -25.03
N GLY A 339 0.91 -1.70 -24.79
CA GLY A 339 0.75 -3.16 -24.78
C GLY A 339 1.58 -3.89 -23.72
N PHE A 340 1.00 -4.09 -22.55
CA PHE A 340 1.16 -5.39 -21.90
C PHE A 340 0.39 -6.41 -22.75
N GLN A 341 0.97 -6.82 -23.89
CA GLN A 341 0.59 -8.07 -24.52
C GLN A 341 1.11 -9.16 -23.60
N LEU A 342 0.20 -9.95 -23.02
CA LEU A 342 0.53 -11.30 -22.59
C LEU A 342 1.14 -11.98 -23.83
N GLN A 343 2.46 -12.15 -23.83
CA GLN A 343 3.11 -12.97 -24.85
C GLN A 343 2.60 -14.39 -24.67
N GLY A 344 1.70 -14.79 -25.57
CA GLY A 344 1.11 -16.12 -25.64
C GLY A 344 -0.16 -16.29 -24.80
N LEU A 345 -1.30 -16.32 -25.50
CA LEU A 345 -2.64 -16.82 -25.09
C LEU A 345 -3.56 -15.90 -24.29
#